data_AF-A0A969EIX3-F1
#
_entry.id   AF-A0A969EIX3-F1
#
_cell.length_a   1.000
_cell.length_b   1.000
_cell.length_c   1.000
_cell.angle_alpha   90.00
_cell.angle_beta   90.00
_cell.angle_gamma   90.00
#
_symmetry.space_group_name_H-M   'P 1'
#
loop_
_entity.id
_entity.type
_entity.pdbx_description
1 polymer ?
#
loop_
_entity_poly.entity_id
_entity_poly.type
_entity_poly.pdbx_seq_one_letter_code
_entity_poly.pdbx_strand_id
1 'polypeptide(L)'
;MILYNVTVGIDRSVELEWLDWMRKEHIPEVMSLGIFNDFKFYKVLSHDDETTVSYCIQYFTPTIQDFNKYLSDFAPGLVEKHKKRFTDKHVAFRTLLEEV
;
A
#
# COMPACT_ATOMS: atom_id res chain seq x y z
N MET A 1 13.86 13.08 -2.23
CA MET A 1 13.44 11.66 -2.09
C MET A 1 12.06 11.48 -2.73
N ILE A 2 11.74 10.32 -3.29
CA ILE A 2 10.39 10.03 -3.82
C ILE A 2 9.59 9.26 -2.77
N LEU A 3 8.34 9.68 -2.57
CA LEU A 3 7.38 9.03 -1.70
C LEU A 3 6.19 8.52 -2.51
N TYR A 4 5.96 7.20 -2.45
CA TYR A 4 4.77 6.56 -2.98
C TYR A 4 3.77 6.30 -1.86
N ASN A 5 2.65 7.02 -1.89
CA ASN A 5 1.60 6.94 -0.90
C ASN A 5 0.43 6.09 -1.43
N VAL A 6 0.02 5.09 -0.65
CA VAL A 6 -1.14 4.24 -0.93
C VAL A 6 -2.11 4.31 0.24
N THR A 7 -3.26 4.93 0.02
CA THR A 7 -4.36 4.93 0.97
C THR A 7 -5.33 3.82 0.60
N VAL A 8 -5.62 2.90 1.52
CA VAL A 8 -6.55 1.79 1.34
C VAL A 8 -7.71 1.95 2.32
N GLY A 9 -8.91 2.08 1.79
CA GLY A 9 -10.14 1.86 2.55
C GLY A 9 -10.48 0.38 2.50
N ILE A 10 -10.66 -0.24 3.67
CA ILE A 10 -10.96 -1.67 3.82
C ILE A 10 -12.28 -1.84 4.60
N ASP A 11 -13.10 -2.78 4.16
CA ASP A 11 -14.31 -3.21 4.87
C ASP A 11 -13.91 -3.78 6.24
N ARG A 12 -14.59 -3.33 7.31
CA ARG A 12 -14.28 -3.75 8.69
C ARG A 12 -14.38 -5.25 8.90
N SER A 13 -15.24 -5.95 8.15
CA SER A 13 -15.40 -7.41 8.26
C SER A 13 -14.11 -8.19 7.96
N VAL A 14 -13.16 -7.58 7.24
CA VAL A 14 -11.87 -8.18 6.87
C VAL A 14 -10.67 -7.36 7.40
N GLU A 15 -10.88 -6.32 8.21
CA GLU A 15 -9.81 -5.42 8.72
C GLU A 15 -8.67 -6.19 9.38
N LEU A 16 -8.98 -7.13 10.29
CA LEU A 16 -7.97 -7.87 11.05
C LEU A 16 -7.16 -8.83 10.16
N GLU A 17 -7.82 -9.54 9.24
CA GLU A 17 -7.13 -10.41 8.27
C GLU A 17 -6.24 -9.57 7.34
N TRP A 18 -6.78 -8.46 6.84
CA TRP A 18 -6.07 -7.56 5.96
C TRP A 18 -4.84 -6.97 6.64
N LEU A 19 -4.95 -6.52 7.90
CA LEU A 19 -3.83 -6.03 8.68
C LEU A 19 -2.73 -7.08 8.88
N ASP A 20 -3.12 -8.31 9.20
CA ASP A 20 -2.17 -9.41 9.38
C ASP A 20 -1.43 -9.71 8.08
N TRP A 21 -2.18 -9.80 6.98
CA TRP A 21 -1.64 -10.03 5.65
C TRP A 21 -0.71 -8.90 5.18
N MET A 22 -1.10 -7.65 5.39
CA MET A 22 -0.27 -6.49 5.05
C MET A 22 1.06 -6.51 5.79
N ARG A 23 1.05 -6.85 7.09
CA ARG A 23 2.25 -6.88 7.94
C ARG A 23 3.14 -8.08 7.67
N LYS A 24 2.57 -9.26 7.40
CA LYS A 24 3.33 -10.51 7.29
C LYS A 24 3.71 -10.88 5.86
N GLU A 25 2.95 -10.43 4.87
CA GLU A 25 3.14 -10.84 3.48
C GLU A 25 3.34 -9.63 2.56
N HIS A 26 2.35 -8.74 2.42
CA HIS A 26 2.36 -7.75 1.33
C HIS A 26 3.46 -6.70 1.46
N ILE A 27 3.56 -6.02 2.61
CA ILE A 27 4.60 -5.00 2.81
C ILE A 27 5.99 -5.65 2.76
N PRO A 28 6.26 -6.79 3.44
CA PRO A 28 7.54 -7.49 3.28
C PRO A 28 7.87 -7.86 1.84
N GLU A 29 6.89 -8.35 1.05
CA GLU A 29 7.07 -8.68 -0.36
C GLU A 29 7.45 -7.44 -1.18
N VAL A 30 6.77 -6.31 -1.00
CA VAL A 30 7.10 -5.03 -1.65
C VAL A 30 8.51 -4.55 -1.29
N MET A 31 8.88 -4.62 -0.01
CA MET A 31 10.21 -4.21 0.45
C MET A 31 11.32 -5.15 -0.05
N SER A 32 11.02 -6.44 -0.20
CA SER A 32 11.99 -7.44 -0.69
C SER A 32 12.43 -7.23 -2.14
N LEU A 33 11.66 -6.45 -2.92
CA LEU A 33 12.01 -6.08 -4.29
C LEU A 33 13.27 -5.21 -4.37
N GLY A 34 13.68 -4.59 -3.25
CA GLY A 34 14.85 -3.71 -3.19
C GLY A 34 14.66 -2.36 -3.89
N ILE A 35 13.42 -2.01 -4.28
CA ILE A 35 13.08 -0.72 -4.90
C ILE A 35 12.85 0.38 -3.84
N PHE A 36 12.28 0.00 -2.70
CA PHE A 36 11.98 0.91 -1.60
C PHE A 36 12.92 0.65 -0.43
N ASN A 37 13.34 1.73 0.22
CA ASN A 37 14.39 1.72 1.24
C ASN A 37 13.80 1.79 2.64
N ASP A 38 12.60 2.38 2.76
CA ASP A 38 11.85 2.48 4.00
C ASP A 38 10.36 2.45 3.68
N PHE A 39 9.56 2.18 4.71
CA PHE A 39 8.12 2.37 4.67
C PHE A 39 7.57 2.91 6.00
N LYS A 40 6.36 3.44 5.94
CA LYS A 40 5.54 3.74 7.12
C LYS A 40 4.12 3.24 6.90
N PHE A 41 3.51 2.72 7.95
CA PHE A 41 2.16 2.17 7.90
C PHE A 41 1.31 2.78 9.01
N TYR A 42 0.26 3.49 8.62
CA TYR A 42 -0.58 4.28 9.51
C TYR A 42 -2.06 3.90 9.35
N LYS A 43 -2.81 4.01 10.45
CA LYS A 43 -4.27 4.06 10.41
C LYS A 43 -4.70 5.51 10.23
N VAL A 44 -5.64 5.76 9.31
CA VAL A 44 -6.20 7.09 9.08
C VAL A 44 -7.34 7.30 10.07
N LEU A 45 -7.20 8.27 10.97
CA LEU A 45 -8.18 8.54 12.02
C LEU A 45 -9.32 9.48 11.58
N SER A 46 -9.10 10.28 10.54
CA SER A 46 -10.07 11.27 10.06
C SER A 46 -11.17 10.70 9.16
N HIS A 47 -11.01 9.47 8.68
CA HIS A 47 -11.92 8.80 7.74
C HIS A 47 -12.30 7.41 8.28
N ASP A 48 -12.68 7.37 9.56
CA ASP A 48 -13.18 6.17 10.21
C ASP A 48 -14.72 6.17 10.16
N ASP A 49 -15.30 5.19 9.47
CA ASP A 49 -16.76 5.05 9.29
C ASP A 49 -17.24 3.74 9.95
N GLU A 50 -18.55 3.56 10.12
CA GLU A 50 -19.10 2.31 10.69
C GLU A 50 -18.79 1.09 9.82
N THR A 51 -18.69 1.27 8.51
CA THR A 51 -18.54 0.15 7.55
C THR A 51 -17.12 -0.04 7.04
N THR A 52 -16.34 1.04 7.01
CA THR A 52 -15.00 1.05 6.44
C THR A 52 -14.01 1.76 7.33
N VAL A 53 -12.75 1.34 7.22
CA VAL A 53 -11.62 1.95 7.91
C VAL A 53 -10.51 2.19 6.89
N SER A 54 -9.81 3.31 7.04
CA SER A 54 -8.76 3.69 6.10
C SER A 54 -7.37 3.54 6.71
N TYR A 55 -6.44 3.08 5.89
CA TYR A 55 -5.02 2.96 6.21
C TYR A 55 -4.18 3.63 5.14
N CYS A 56 -2.99 4.07 5.52
CA CYS A 56 -2.03 4.71 4.63
C CYS A 56 -0.69 3.99 4.72
N ILE A 57 -0.16 3.57 3.58
CA ILE A 57 1.17 3.00 3.45
C ILE A 57 2.01 3.97 2.63
N GLN A 58 3.15 4.34 3.16
CA GLN A 58 4.12 5.20 2.52
C GLN A 58 5.37 4.39 2.22
N TYR A 59 5.81 4.38 0.97
CA TYR A 59 7.04 3.73 0.55
C TYR A 59 8.01 4.76 0.00
N PHE A 60 9.27 4.69 0.42
CA PHE A 60 10.30 5.69 0.10
C PHE A 60 11.35 5.10 -0.83
N THR A 61 11.67 5.80 -1.92
CA THR A 61 12.65 5.37 -2.91
C THR A 61 13.52 6.57 -3.35
N PRO A 62 14.82 6.39 -3.64
CA PRO A 62 15.74 7.49 -3.88
C PRO A 62 15.48 8.18 -5.22
N THR A 63 14.98 7.46 -6.23
CA THR A 63 14.86 7.98 -7.60
C THR A 63 13.52 7.65 -8.23
N ILE A 64 13.11 8.50 -9.19
CA ILE A 64 11.90 8.26 -9.99
C ILE A 64 12.07 7.05 -10.92
N GLN A 65 13.31 6.74 -11.33
CA GLN A 65 13.64 5.60 -12.17
C GLN A 65 13.35 4.27 -11.45
N ASP A 66 13.73 4.18 -10.18
CA ASP A 66 13.44 3.02 -9.33
C ASP A 66 11.92 2.85 -9.15
N PHE A 67 11.21 3.95 -8.88
CA PHE A 67 9.74 3.92 -8.81
C PHE A 67 9.10 3.44 -10.12
N ASN A 68 9.55 3.95 -11.27
CA ASN A 68 9.03 3.55 -12.57
C ASN A 68 9.23 2.05 -12.84
N LYS A 69 10.39 1.51 -12.44
CA LYS A 69 10.65 0.06 -12.50
C LYS A 69 9.69 -0.72 -11.61
N TYR A 70 9.42 -0.26 -10.39
CA TYR A 70 8.38 -0.86 -9.55
C TYR A 70 7.02 -0.85 -10.23
N LEU A 71 6.64 0.28 -10.80
CA LEU A 71 5.33 0.47 -11.44
C LEU A 71 5.14 -0.44 -12.66
N SER A 72 6.17 -0.62 -13.49
CA SER A 72 6.10 -1.46 -14.69
C SER A 72 6.20 -2.95 -14.39
N ASP A 73 7.17 -3.34 -13.57
CA ASP A 73 7.62 -4.73 -13.51
C ASP A 73 6.96 -5.51 -12.37
N PHE A 74 6.56 -4.82 -11.29
CA PHE A 74 6.16 -5.48 -10.03
C PHE A 74 4.75 -5.11 -9.55
N ALA A 75 4.36 -3.84 -9.68
CA ALA A 75 3.09 -3.34 -9.19
C ALA A 75 1.87 -4.10 -9.75
N PRO A 76 1.79 -4.48 -11.06
CA PRO A 76 0.63 -5.18 -11.58
C PRO A 76 0.33 -6.50 -10.85
N GLY A 77 1.35 -7.30 -10.56
CA GLY A 77 1.20 -8.57 -9.85
C GLY A 77 0.77 -8.39 -8.39
N LEU A 78 1.38 -7.42 -7.70
CA LEU A 78 1.06 -7.08 -6.32
C LEU A 78 -0.37 -6.56 -6.15
N VAL A 79 -0.81 -5.69 -7.07
CA VAL A 79 -2.17 -5.15 -7.09
C VAL A 79 -3.19 -6.25 -7.35
N GLU A 80 -2.92 -7.13 -8.31
CA GLU A 80 -3.82 -8.24 -8.62
C GLU A 80 -3.94 -9.24 -7.47
N LYS A 81 -2.85 -9.52 -6.75
CA LYS A 81 -2.84 -10.37 -5.54
C LYS A 81 -3.72 -9.77 -4.44
N HIS A 82 -3.56 -8.48 -4.15
CA HIS A 82 -4.41 -7.76 -3.20
C HIS A 82 -5.88 -7.79 -3.63
N LYS A 83 -6.15 -7.51 -4.91
CA LYS A 83 -7.51 -7.47 -5.45
C LYS A 83 -8.21 -8.82 -5.32
N LYS A 84 -7.55 -9.91 -5.70
CA LYS A 84 -8.10 -11.27 -5.59
C LYS A 84 -8.41 -11.64 -4.15
N ARG A 85 -7.50 -11.35 -3.22
CA ARG A 85 -7.66 -11.74 -1.81
C ARG A 85 -8.80 -10.98 -1.12
N PHE A 86 -8.97 -9.70 -1.43
CA PHE A 86 -9.99 -8.82 -0.81
C PHE A 86 -10.98 -8.30 -1.86
N THR A 87 -11.51 -9.20 -2.68
CA THR A 87 -12.44 -8.88 -3.78
C THR A 87 -13.66 -8.14 -3.23
N ASP A 88 -13.97 -6.98 -3.80
CA ASP A 88 -15.08 -6.09 -3.41
C ASP A 88 -15.07 -5.63 -1.94
N LYS A 89 -13.93 -5.78 -1.25
CA LYS A 89 -13.75 -5.40 0.15
C LYS A 89 -12.80 -4.23 0.38
N HIS A 90 -12.21 -3.69 -0.68
CA HIS A 90 -11.26 -2.59 -0.55
C HIS A 90 -11.36 -1.59 -1.71
N VAL A 91 -10.93 -0.37 -1.44
CA VAL A 91 -10.62 0.66 -2.44
C VAL A 91 -9.24 1.21 -2.16
N ALA A 92 -8.49 1.56 -3.19
CA ALA A 92 -7.13 2.06 -3.04
C ALA A 92 -6.90 3.33 -3.88
N PHE A 93 -6.39 4.37 -3.23
CA PHE A 93 -5.96 5.61 -3.84
C PHE A 93 -4.45 5.76 -3.73
N ARG A 94 -3.80 6.22 -4.79
CA ARG A 94 -2.34 6.25 -4.92
C ARG A 94 -1.88 7.65 -5.31
N THR A 95 -0.79 8.11 -4.71
CA THR A 95 -0.18 9.40 -5.03
C THR A 95 1.33 9.27 -5.01
N LEU A 96 1.99 9.96 -5.93
CA LEU A 96 3.44 10.06 -5.97
C LEU A 96 3.84 11.48 -5.57
N LEU A 97 4.75 11.58 -4.61
CA LEU A 97 5.21 12.84 -4.03
C LEU A 97 6.74 12.90 -4.11
N GLU A 98 7.26 14.12 -4.10
CA GLU A 98 8.69 14.41 -4.02
C GLU A 98 8.94 15.26 -2.76
N GLU A 99 9.98 14.90 -2.01
CA GLU A 99 10.49 15.70 -0.90
C GLU A 99 11.25 16.93 -1.42
N VAL A 100 10.99 18.11 -0.84
CA VAL A 100 11.57 19.41 -1.20
C VAL A 100 12.63 19.84 -0.19
#